data_AF-A3Y6U8-F1
#
_entry.id   AF-A3Y6U8-F1
#
_cell.length_a   1.000
_cell.length_b   1.000
_cell.length_c   1.000
_cell.angle_alpha   90.00
_cell.angle_beta   90.00
_cell.angle_gamma   90.00
#
_symmetry.space_group_name_H-M   'P 1'
#
loop_
_entity.id
_entity.type
_entity.pdbx_description
1 polymer ?
#
loop_
_entity_poly.entity_id
_entity_poly.type
_entity_poly.pdbx_seq_one_letter_code
_entity_poly.pdbx_strand_id
1 'polypeptide(L)'
;MLYEITLLILTLSIIFISLVLLERRADVRFLNRYGADIKEFDYLIRCVKNLEFDKVPKPIKDNDSVYNELLKITNSYLTAYVALDTSKQQLIALSNKNRELINAYVKVLHLLSPNSFATVEEENRDETKIKEMLSEINTSIENLSKLS
;
A
#
# COMPACT_ATOMS: atom_id res chain seq x y z
N MET A 1 14.94 -21.21 -66.69
CA MET A 1 16.00 -20.84 -65.73
C MET A 1 15.81 -19.42 -65.18
N LEU A 2 16.22 -18.33 -65.85
CA LEU A 2 16.14 -16.98 -65.26
C LEU A 2 14.70 -16.55 -64.94
N TYR A 3 13.76 -16.83 -65.85
CA TYR A 3 12.33 -16.54 -65.70
C TYR A 3 11.67 -17.29 -64.51
N GLU A 4 12.02 -18.57 -64.34
CA GLU A 4 11.50 -19.41 -63.24
C GLU A 4 12.04 -18.94 -61.89
N ILE A 5 13.31 -18.53 -61.84
CA ILE A 5 13.93 -17.96 -60.64
C ILE A 5 13.25 -16.62 -60.28
N THR A 6 13.00 -15.74 -61.26
CA THR A 6 12.29 -14.48 -61.00
C THR A 6 10.84 -14.70 -60.56
N LEU A 7 10.15 -15.69 -61.12
CA LEU A 7 8.79 -16.04 -60.72
C LEU A 7 8.76 -16.55 -59.27
N LEU A 8 9.74 -17.37 -58.89
CA LEU A 8 9.87 -17.92 -57.54
C LEU A 8 10.19 -16.83 -56.50
N ILE A 9 11.03 -15.85 -56.85
CA ILE A 9 11.30 -14.69 -55.97
C ILE A 9 10.05 -13.83 -55.81
N LEU A 10 9.28 -13.62 -56.88
CA LEU A 10 8.04 -12.85 -56.84
C LEU A 10 6.99 -13.53 -55.94
N THR A 11 6.81 -14.84 -56.06
CA THR A 11 5.84 -15.57 -55.24
C THR A 11 6.23 -15.57 -53.76
N LEU A 12 7.50 -15.77 -53.43
CA LEU A 12 7.99 -15.65 -52.05
C LEU A 12 7.76 -14.25 -51.47
N SER A 13 7.97 -13.21 -52.28
CA SER A 13 7.73 -11.83 -51.87
C SER A 13 6.24 -11.57 -51.59
N ILE A 14 5.34 -12.09 -52.43
CA ILE A 14 3.88 -11.99 -52.24
C ILE A 14 3.44 -12.73 -50.97
N ILE A 15 3.96 -13.93 -50.73
CA ILE A 15 3.67 -14.71 -49.51
C ILE A 15 4.15 -13.93 -48.27
N PHE A 16 5.36 -13.39 -48.31
CA PHE A 16 5.91 -12.60 -47.21
C PHE A 16 5.06 -11.35 -46.90
N ILE A 17 4.69 -10.57 -47.93
CA ILE A 17 3.81 -9.41 -47.77
C ILE A 17 2.45 -9.82 -47.21
N SER A 18 1.90 -10.94 -47.69
CA SER A 18 0.62 -11.45 -47.22
C SER A 18 0.67 -11.85 -45.74
N LEU A 19 1.75 -12.49 -45.29
CA LEU A 19 1.96 -12.82 -43.88
C LEU A 19 2.02 -11.56 -43.01
N VAL A 20 2.83 -10.57 -43.40
CA VAL A 20 2.95 -9.29 -42.67
C VAL A 20 1.62 -8.55 -42.57
N LEU A 21 0.83 -8.54 -43.65
CA LEU A 21 -0.50 -7.92 -43.65
C LEU A 21 -1.49 -8.68 -42.74
N LEU A 22 -1.37 -10.00 -42.66
CA LEU A 22 -2.24 -10.86 -41.85
C LEU A 22 -1.94 -10.68 -40.35
N GLU A 23 -0.66 -10.62 -39.97
CA GLU A 23 -0.22 -10.27 -38.61
C GLU A 23 -0.72 -8.89 -38.18
N ARG A 24 -0.49 -7.86 -39.00
CA ARG A 24 -1.00 -6.50 -38.72
C ARG A 24 -2.51 -6.48 -38.53
N ARG A 25 -3.25 -7.25 -39.32
CA ARG A 25 -4.72 -7.34 -39.19
C ARG A 25 -5.16 -8.13 -37.95
N ALA A 26 -4.34 -9.05 -37.45
CA ALA A 26 -4.58 -9.73 -36.18
C ALA A 26 -4.35 -8.76 -35.01
N ASP A 27 -3.25 -8.01 -35.03
CA ASP A 27 -2.92 -7.00 -34.01
C ASP A 27 -3.98 -5.91 -33.92
N VAL A 28 -4.45 -5.37 -35.05
CA VAL A 28 -5.52 -4.36 -35.06
C VAL A 28 -6.83 -4.93 -34.49
N ARG A 29 -7.17 -6.19 -34.80
CA ARG A 29 -8.36 -6.83 -34.21
C ARG A 29 -8.21 -7.06 -32.72
N PHE A 30 -7.01 -7.41 -32.27
CA PHE A 30 -6.70 -7.57 -30.85
C PHE A 30 -6.80 -6.22 -30.12
N LEU A 31 -6.14 -5.18 -30.64
CA LEU A 31 -6.18 -3.82 -30.10
C LEU A 31 -7.62 -3.30 -30.00
N ASN A 32 -8.44 -3.50 -31.04
CA ASN A 32 -9.84 -3.07 -31.02
C ASN A 32 -10.70 -3.83 -30.00
N ARG A 33 -10.35 -5.09 -29.68
CA ARG A 33 -11.11 -5.91 -28.74
C ARG A 33 -10.69 -5.71 -27.29
N TYR A 34 -9.40 -5.54 -27.05
CA TYR A 34 -8.82 -5.51 -25.71
C TYR A 34 -8.38 -4.11 -25.27
N GLY A 35 -8.29 -3.17 -26.20
CA GLY A 35 -7.95 -1.75 -25.98
C GLY A 35 -6.48 -1.45 -25.78
N ALA A 36 -5.60 -2.46 -25.88
CA ALA A 36 -4.16 -2.35 -25.74
C ALA A 36 -3.44 -3.43 -26.55
N ASP A 37 -2.16 -3.20 -26.85
CA ASP A 37 -1.31 -4.20 -27.49
C ASP A 37 -0.76 -5.22 -26.48
N ILE A 38 -0.20 -6.33 -26.96
CA ILE A 38 0.33 -7.39 -26.08
C ILE A 38 1.46 -6.86 -25.19
N LYS A 39 2.27 -5.91 -25.68
CA LYS A 39 3.42 -5.36 -24.94
C LYS A 39 2.96 -4.52 -23.74
N GLU A 40 1.86 -3.81 -23.88
CA GLU A 40 1.22 -3.04 -22.81
C GLU A 40 0.66 -3.95 -21.71
N PHE A 41 0.10 -5.11 -22.08
CA PHE A 41 -0.28 -6.14 -21.10
C PHE A 41 0.94 -6.75 -20.41
N ASP A 42 2.00 -7.10 -21.15
CA ASP A 42 3.23 -7.65 -20.58
C ASP A 42 3.90 -6.66 -19.63
N TYR A 43 3.89 -5.38 -19.99
CA TYR A 43 4.39 -4.30 -19.13
C TYR A 43 3.62 -4.23 -17.83
N LEU A 44 2.27 -4.24 -17.89
CA LEU A 44 1.41 -4.25 -16.71
C LEU A 44 1.71 -5.46 -15.81
N ILE A 45 1.78 -6.66 -16.38
CA ILE A 45 2.05 -7.89 -15.64
C ILE A 45 3.42 -7.82 -14.96
N ARG A 46 4.45 -7.29 -15.64
CA ARG A 46 5.78 -7.10 -15.05
C ARG A 46 5.75 -6.11 -13.89
N CYS A 47 5.07 -4.97 -14.04
CA CYS A 47 4.91 -3.99 -12.97
C CYS A 47 4.21 -4.61 -11.75
N VAL A 48 3.13 -5.38 -11.97
CA VAL A 48 2.41 -6.07 -10.89
C VAL A 48 3.30 -7.11 -10.20
N LYS A 49 4.06 -7.92 -10.96
CA LYS A 49 4.99 -8.92 -10.40
C LYS A 49 6.09 -8.31 -9.56
N ASN A 50 6.61 -7.15 -9.96
CA ASN A 50 7.67 -6.44 -9.26
C ASN A 50 7.15 -5.45 -8.21
N LEU A 51 5.83 -5.36 -8.01
CA LEU A 51 5.16 -4.40 -7.13
C LEU A 51 5.46 -2.92 -7.48
N GLU A 52 5.78 -2.64 -8.74
CA GLU A 52 6.07 -1.30 -9.27
C GLU A 52 4.77 -0.61 -9.75
N PHE A 53 3.81 -0.48 -8.85
CA PHE A 53 2.48 0.06 -9.17
C PHE A 53 2.49 1.56 -9.53
N ASP A 54 3.52 2.29 -9.11
CA ASP A 54 3.78 3.69 -9.45
C ASP A 54 4.07 3.90 -10.93
N LYS A 55 4.56 2.87 -11.62
CA LYS A 55 4.87 2.87 -13.05
C LYS A 55 3.69 2.45 -13.93
N VAL A 56 2.60 1.96 -13.32
CA VAL A 56 1.41 1.52 -14.06
C VAL A 56 0.66 2.73 -14.63
N PRO A 57 0.27 2.70 -15.92
CA PRO A 57 -0.54 3.76 -16.52
C PRO A 57 -1.85 3.98 -15.76
N LYS A 58 -2.30 5.23 -15.71
CA LYS A 58 -3.60 5.54 -15.09
C LYS A 58 -4.75 5.10 -15.99
N PRO A 59 -5.86 4.61 -15.41
CA PRO A 59 -7.06 4.29 -16.18
C PRO A 59 -7.62 5.54 -16.85
N ILE A 60 -8.11 5.37 -18.08
CA ILE A 60 -8.78 6.38 -18.90
C ILE A 60 -10.27 6.40 -18.54
N LYS A 61 -10.85 7.59 -18.39
CA LYS A 61 -12.30 7.75 -18.15
C LYS A 61 -13.10 7.34 -19.38
N ASP A 62 -14.26 6.72 -19.15
CA ASP A 62 -15.21 6.32 -20.19
C ASP A 62 -14.64 5.35 -21.26
N ASN A 63 -13.65 4.54 -20.86
CA ASN A 63 -13.09 3.46 -21.66
C ASN A 63 -13.41 2.11 -20.99
N ASP A 64 -14.17 1.26 -21.68
CA ASP A 64 -14.62 -0.05 -21.18
C ASP A 64 -13.81 -1.21 -21.78
N SER A 65 -12.59 -0.93 -22.26
CA SER A 65 -11.70 -1.97 -22.75
C SER A 65 -11.20 -2.86 -21.61
N VAL A 66 -10.89 -4.11 -21.94
CA VAL A 66 -10.34 -5.09 -20.99
C VAL A 66 -9.06 -4.55 -20.32
N TYR A 67 -8.19 -3.91 -21.10
CA TYR A 67 -6.99 -3.30 -20.56
C TYR A 67 -7.30 -2.19 -19.56
N ASN A 68 -8.25 -1.31 -19.89
CA ASN A 68 -8.60 -0.21 -19.02
C ASN A 68 -9.27 -0.68 -17.72
N GLU A 69 -10.06 -1.74 -17.76
CA GLU A 69 -10.60 -2.40 -16.56
C GLU A 69 -9.48 -2.96 -15.66
N LEU A 70 -8.45 -3.57 -16.25
CA LEU A 70 -7.27 -3.99 -15.48
C LEU A 70 -6.56 -2.80 -14.84
N LEU A 71 -6.38 -1.70 -15.58
CA LEU A 71 -5.79 -0.47 -15.01
C LEU A 71 -6.62 0.08 -13.84
N LYS A 72 -7.96 0.08 -13.95
CA LYS A 72 -8.86 0.50 -12.85
C LYS A 72 -8.65 -0.36 -11.61
N ILE A 73 -8.65 -1.69 -11.78
CA ILE A 73 -8.47 -2.65 -10.67
C ILE A 73 -7.08 -2.50 -10.05
N THR A 74 -6.02 -2.43 -10.88
CA THR A 74 -4.65 -2.25 -10.39
C THR A 74 -4.49 -0.95 -9.62
N ASN A 75 -5.05 0.15 -10.12
CA ASN A 75 -5.02 1.44 -9.44
C ASN A 75 -5.84 1.43 -8.12
N SER A 76 -6.98 0.73 -8.10
CA SER A 76 -7.76 0.54 -6.88
C SER A 76 -6.98 -0.28 -5.83
N TYR A 77 -6.28 -1.32 -6.26
CA TYR A 77 -5.42 -2.12 -5.39
C TYR A 77 -4.28 -1.28 -4.80
N LEU A 78 -3.59 -0.47 -5.62
CA LEU A 78 -2.56 0.46 -5.13
C LEU A 78 -3.09 1.41 -4.06
N THR A 79 -4.29 1.96 -4.29
CA THR A 79 -4.94 2.87 -3.32
C THR A 79 -5.20 2.16 -1.99
N ALA A 80 -5.70 0.93 -2.03
CA ALA A 80 -5.92 0.12 -0.83
C ALA A 80 -4.60 -0.24 -0.11
N TYR A 81 -3.55 -0.56 -0.87
CA TYR A 81 -2.23 -0.85 -0.33
C TYR A 81 -1.63 0.35 0.42
N VAL A 82 -1.70 1.56 -0.18
CA VAL A 82 -1.22 2.80 0.47
C VAL A 82 -2.02 3.12 1.73
N ALA A 83 -3.34 2.90 1.71
CA ALA A 83 -4.17 3.09 2.90
C ALA A 83 -3.78 2.13 4.04
N LEU A 84 -3.43 0.88 3.70
CA LEU A 84 -2.97 -0.10 4.68
C LEU A 84 -1.62 0.28 5.28
N ASP A 85 -0.66 0.74 4.48
CA ASP A 85 0.63 1.22 5.00
C ASP A 85 0.45 2.45 5.90
N THR A 86 -0.43 3.38 5.50
CA THR A 86 -0.78 4.55 6.33
C THR A 86 -1.37 4.12 7.68
N SER A 87 -2.29 3.15 7.68
CA SER A 87 -2.88 2.59 8.91
C SER A 87 -1.82 1.94 9.81
N LYS A 88 -0.88 1.20 9.23
CA LYS A 88 0.26 0.64 9.96
C LYS A 88 1.11 1.75 10.61
N GLN A 89 1.40 2.84 9.90
CA GLN A 89 2.14 3.96 10.47
C GLN A 89 1.37 4.64 11.62
N GLN A 90 0.05 4.76 11.50
CA GLN A 90 -0.81 5.29 12.57
C GLN A 90 -0.78 4.39 13.82
N LEU A 91 -0.78 3.07 13.67
CA LEU A 91 -0.66 2.12 14.78
C LEU A 91 0.72 2.25 15.48
N ILE A 92 1.80 2.38 14.71
CA ILE A 92 3.14 2.62 15.27
C ILE A 92 3.16 3.94 16.05
N ALA A 93 2.59 5.01 15.50
CA ALA A 93 2.50 6.30 16.18
C ALA A 93 1.69 6.20 17.48
N LEU A 94 0.55 5.49 17.47
CA LEU A 94 -0.27 5.26 18.65
C LEU A 94 0.50 4.48 19.72
N SER A 95 1.24 3.42 19.33
CA SER A 95 2.07 2.65 20.25
C SER A 95 3.16 3.51 20.91
N ASN A 96 3.84 4.36 20.14
CA ASN A 96 4.81 5.31 20.68
C ASN A 96 4.16 6.29 21.67
N LYS A 97 2.97 6.80 21.35
CA LYS A 97 2.21 7.69 22.26
C LYS A 97 1.73 6.97 23.52
N ASN A 98 1.33 5.70 23.42
CA ASN A 98 1.00 4.89 24.58
C ASN A 98 2.21 4.72 25.52
N ARG A 99 3.39 4.46 24.95
CA ARG A 99 4.65 4.39 25.73
C ARG A 99 5.01 5.72 26.38
N GLU A 100 4.89 6.84 25.66
CA GLU A 100 5.09 8.18 26.23
C GLU A 100 4.14 8.44 27.40
N LEU A 101 2.87 8.04 27.27
CA LEU A 101 1.87 8.17 28.32
C LEU A 101 2.25 7.35 29.56
N ILE A 102 2.58 6.06 29.40
CA ILE A 102 3.05 5.20 30.51
C ILE A 102 4.25 5.85 31.22
N ASN A 103 5.24 6.34 30.48
CA ASN A 103 6.40 7.01 31.06
C ASN A 103 6.01 8.25 31.88
N ALA A 104 5.02 9.03 31.41
CA ALA A 104 4.50 10.18 32.15
C ALA A 104 3.81 9.75 33.45
N TYR A 105 2.96 8.72 33.43
CA TYR A 105 2.33 8.15 34.62
C TYR A 105 3.39 7.63 35.62
N VAL A 106 4.42 6.93 35.15
CA VAL A 106 5.55 6.48 35.99
C VAL A 106 6.30 7.65 36.61
N LYS A 107 6.54 8.72 35.84
CA LYS A 107 7.17 9.95 36.36
C LYS A 107 6.30 10.60 37.44
N VAL A 108 4.99 10.65 37.25
CA VAL A 108 4.05 11.17 38.26
C VAL A 108 4.10 10.31 39.53
N LEU A 109 4.11 8.97 39.42
CA LEU A 109 4.30 8.08 40.58
C LEU A 109 5.61 8.38 41.33
N HIS A 110 6.70 8.58 40.60
CA HIS A 110 7.99 8.89 41.21
C HIS A 110 7.99 10.25 41.90
N LEU A 111 7.28 11.25 41.36
CA LEU A 111 7.12 12.57 41.99
C LEU A 111 6.18 12.55 43.18
N LEU A 112 5.23 11.63 43.21
CA LEU A 112 4.26 11.46 44.30
C LEU A 112 4.71 10.45 45.37
N SER A 113 5.89 9.83 45.20
CA SER A 113 6.42 8.82 46.12
C SER A 113 6.74 9.44 47.50
N PRO A 114 6.61 8.67 48.61
CA PRO A 114 6.69 9.19 49.99
C PRO A 114 7.98 9.94 50.34
N ASN A 115 9.08 9.67 49.62
CA ASN A 115 10.34 10.40 49.82
C ASN A 115 10.27 11.89 49.42
N SER A 116 9.25 12.28 48.64
CA SER A 116 8.99 13.67 48.23
C SER A 116 8.09 14.42 49.21
N PHE A 117 7.37 13.70 50.07
CA PHE A 117 6.40 14.24 51.05
C PHE A 117 6.89 14.13 52.50
N ALA A 118 8.13 13.69 52.74
CA ALA A 118 8.73 13.55 54.07
C ALA A 118 8.89 14.88 54.87
N THR A 119 8.26 15.97 54.43
CA THR A 119 8.26 17.27 55.11
C THR A 119 6.86 17.84 55.39
N VAL A 120 5.76 17.13 55.07
CA VAL A 120 4.41 17.64 55.32
C VAL A 120 3.73 16.80 56.41
N GLU A 121 4.09 17.09 57.66
CA GLU A 121 3.27 16.76 58.82
C GLU A 121 2.03 17.65 58.81
N GLU A 122 0.96 17.28 58.10
CA GLU A 122 -0.37 17.84 58.36
C GLU A 122 -1.49 16.95 57.77
N GLU A 123 -2.35 16.48 58.68
CA GLU A 123 -3.74 16.04 58.51
C GLU A 123 -4.08 14.86 57.56
N ASN A 124 -4.42 13.74 58.22
CA ASN A 124 -5.00 12.44 57.79
C ASN A 124 -6.00 12.38 56.60
N ARG A 125 -6.44 13.49 55.99
CA ARG A 125 -7.40 13.50 54.86
C ARG A 125 -6.75 13.59 53.48
N ASP A 126 -5.59 14.24 53.36
CA ASP A 126 -4.90 14.34 52.07
C ASP A 126 -4.07 13.10 51.76
N GLU A 127 -3.61 12.38 52.79
CA GLU A 127 -2.91 11.10 52.64
C GLU A 127 -3.79 9.99 52.03
N THR A 128 -5.09 9.96 52.37
CA THR A 128 -6.03 8.97 51.82
C THR A 128 -6.31 9.24 50.34
N LYS A 129 -6.50 10.52 49.98
CA LYS A 129 -6.68 10.94 48.57
C LYS A 129 -5.42 10.70 47.73
N ILE A 130 -4.24 10.95 48.28
CA ILE A 130 -2.97 10.67 47.59
C ILE A 130 -2.82 9.16 47.34
N LYS A 131 -3.19 8.31 48.30
CA LYS A 131 -3.19 6.85 48.13
C LYS A 131 -4.19 6.39 47.06
N GLU A 132 -5.38 6.98 47.01
CA GLU A 132 -6.38 6.73 45.95
C GLU A 132 -5.82 7.14 44.58
N MET A 133 -5.25 8.34 44.44
CA MET A 133 -4.61 8.80 43.20
C MET A 133 -3.46 7.87 42.75
N LEU A 134 -2.61 7.44 43.68
CA LEU A 134 -1.52 6.49 43.38
C LEU A 134 -2.07 5.13 42.89
N SER A 135 -3.18 4.66 43.49
CA SER A 135 -3.86 3.44 43.05
C SER A 135 -4.41 3.60 41.63
N GLU A 136 -5.11 4.70 41.34
CA GLU A 136 -5.68 4.96 40.00
C GLU A 136 -4.60 5.08 38.92
N ILE A 137 -3.47 5.73 39.24
CA ILE A 137 -2.32 5.87 38.34
C ILE A 137 -1.69 4.48 38.06
N ASN A 138 -1.56 3.62 39.07
CA ASN A 138 -1.07 2.25 38.89
C ASN A 138 -2.04 1.41 38.05
N THR A 139 -3.35 1.48 38.30
CA THR A 139 -4.36 0.78 37.48
C THR A 139 -4.34 1.27 36.03
N SER A 140 -4.14 2.57 35.83
CA SER A 140 -4.01 3.16 34.49
C SER A 140 -2.77 2.63 33.76
N ILE A 141 -1.61 2.54 34.42
CA ILE A 141 -0.40 1.94 33.84
C ILE A 141 -0.64 0.47 33.48
N GLU A 142 -1.26 -0.31 34.37
CA GLU A 142 -1.52 -1.73 34.13
C GLU A 142 -2.43 -1.92 32.90
N ASN A 143 -3.48 -1.11 32.78
CA ASN A 143 -4.37 -1.15 31.61
C ASN A 143 -3.65 -0.71 30.31
N LEU A 144 -2.84 0.35 30.36
CA LEU A 144 -2.09 0.83 29.20
C LEU A 144 -1.00 -0.15 28.76
N SER A 145 -0.39 -0.89 29.70
CA SER A 145 0.61 -1.93 29.41
C SER A 145 0.03 -3.20 28.79
N LYS A 146 -1.27 -3.47 28.97
CA LYS A 146 -1.98 -4.56 28.29
C LYS A 146 -2.34 -4.23 26.83
N LEU A 147 -2.31 -2.94 26.47
CA LEU A 147 -2.64 -2.41 25.15
C LEU A 147 -1.40 -2.22 24.25
N SER A 148 -0.20 -2.41 24.79
CA SER A 148 1.09 -2.40 24.07
C SER A 148 1.52 -3.80 23.68
#